data_AF-A0A2N5BCA2-F1
#
_entry.id   AF-A0A2N5BCA2-F1
#
_cell.length_a   1.000
_cell.length_b   1.000
_cell.length_c   1.000
_cell.angle_alpha   90.00
_cell.angle_beta   90.00
_cell.angle_gamma   90.00
#
_symmetry.space_group_name_H-M   'P 1'
#
loop_
_entity.id
_entity.type
_entity.pdbx_description
1 polymer ?
#
loop_
_entity_poly.entity_id
_entity_poly.type
_entity_poly.pdbx_seq_one_letter_code
_entity_poly.pdbx_strand_id
1 'polypeptide(L)' 'MKAETAAAQLLMAAVTETGRLRKIADDAIAPLQDAVELGRADQAKQDQLKAWKNYRLDLVEVPEQAGYPATIDWPAPPA' A
#
# COMPACT_ATOMS: atom_id res chain seq x y z
N MET A 1 -18.91 -23.70 -10.64
CA MET A 1 -18.77 -23.85 -9.17
C MET A 1 -17.32 -23.88 -8.68
N LYS A 2 -16.50 -24.93 -8.85
CA LYS A 2 -15.14 -24.98 -8.26
C LYS A 2 -14.20 -23.82 -8.69
N ALA A 3 -14.24 -23.44 -9.97
CA ALA A 3 -13.42 -22.34 -10.51
C ALA A 3 -13.84 -20.96 -9.97
N GLU A 4 -15.14 -20.76 -9.72
CA GLU A 4 -15.69 -19.52 -9.16
C GLU A 4 -15.28 -19.36 -7.68
N THR A 5 -15.21 -20.46 -6.93
CA THR A 5 -14.70 -20.46 -5.55
C THR A 5 -13.21 -20.11 -5.49
N ALA A 6 -12.39 -20.64 -6.41
CA ALA A 6 -10.96 -20.35 -6.47
C ALA A 6 -10.68 -18.88 -6.80
N ALA A 7 -11.41 -18.30 -7.76
CA ALA A 7 -11.29 -16.88 -8.09
C ALA A 7 -11.70 -15.98 -6.90
N ALA A 8 -12.77 -16.33 -6.18
CA ALA A 8 -13.19 -15.60 -4.99
C ALA A 8 -12.14 -15.67 -3.85
N GLN A 9 -11.47 -16.81 -3.67
CA GLN A 9 -10.39 -16.96 -2.69
C GLN A 9 -9.18 -16.09 -3.02
N LEU A 10 -8.78 -16.02 -4.29
CA LEU A 10 -7.69 -15.14 -4.74
C LEU A 10 -8.02 -13.67 -4.52
N LEU A 11 -9.25 -13.26 -4.84
CA LEU A 11 -9.72 -11.89 -4.59
C LEU A 11 -9.69 -11.55 -3.09
N MET A 12 -10.18 -12.45 -2.23
CA MET A 12 -10.19 -12.23 -0.79
C MET A 12 -8.77 -12.14 -0.21
N ALA A 13 -7.85 -12.97 -0.70
CA ALA A 13 -6.44 -12.92 -0.30
C ALA A 13 -5.79 -11.60 -0.74
N ALA A 14 -6.03 -11.16 -1.97
CA ALA A 14 -5.53 -9.89 -2.49
C ALA A 14 -6.05 -8.70 -1.69
N VAL A 15 -7.36 -8.63 -1.41
CA VAL A 15 -7.96 -7.56 -0.59
C VAL A 15 -7.39 -7.54 0.83
N THR A 16 -7.20 -8.72 1.42
CA THR A 16 -6.63 -8.85 2.77
C THR A 16 -5.19 -8.33 2.81
N GLU A 17 -4.38 -8.70 1.82
CA GLU A 17 -2.99 -8.27 1.74
C GLU A 17 -2.87 -6.77 1.46
N THR A 18 -3.67 -6.22 0.52
CA THR A 18 -3.75 -4.77 0.30
C THR A 18 -4.11 -4.04 1.60
N GLY A 19 -5.09 -4.55 2.37
CA GLY A 19 -5.45 -4.00 3.68
C GLY A 19 -4.28 -4.00 4.68
N ARG A 20 -3.54 -5.10 4.75
CA ARG A 20 -2.35 -5.23 5.62
C ARG A 20 -1.26 -4.23 5.23
N LEU A 21 -0.94 -4.13 3.94
CA LEU A 21 0.09 -3.22 3.41
C LEU A 21 -0.31 -1.75 3.59
N ARG A 22 -1.60 -1.42 3.38
CA ARG A 22 -2.15 -0.09 3.63
C ARG A 22 -2.02 0.31 5.09
N LYS A 23 -2.32 -0.60 6.02
CA LYS A 23 -2.14 -0.33 7.45
C LYS A 23 -0.68 0.00 7.79
N ILE A 24 0.28 -0.74 7.25
CA ILE A 24 1.71 -0.44 7.44
C ILE A 24 2.07 0.96 6.91
N ALA A 25 1.58 1.30 5.71
CA ALA A 25 1.81 2.62 5.14
C ALA A 25 1.19 3.73 6.00
N ASP A 26 -0.05 3.56 6.46
CA ASP A 26 -0.73 4.54 7.30
C ASP A 26 -0.01 4.72 8.66
N ASP A 27 0.43 3.63 9.29
CA ASP A 27 1.19 3.66 10.55
C ASP A 27 2.56 4.37 10.37
N ALA A 28 3.20 4.26 9.20
CA ALA A 28 4.45 4.97 8.87
C ALA A 28 4.22 6.46 8.52
N ILE A 29 3.13 6.75 7.80
CA ILE A 29 2.79 8.11 7.36
C ILE A 29 2.42 9.01 8.54
N ALA A 30 1.66 8.51 9.52
CA ALA A 30 1.14 9.32 10.62
C ALA A 30 2.22 10.16 11.35
N PRO A 31 3.29 9.58 11.92
CA PRO A 31 4.32 10.37 12.62
C PRO A 31 5.13 11.28 11.69
N LEU A 32 5.32 10.91 10.42
CA LEU A 32 6.02 11.74 9.44
C LEU A 32 5.18 12.96 9.05
N GLN A 33 3.87 12.76 8.89
CA GLN A 33 2.92 13.83 8.62
C GLN A 33 2.83 14.80 9.80
N ASP A 34 2.72 14.29 11.03
CA ASP A 34 2.76 15.12 12.25
C ASP A 34 4.04 15.98 12.30
N ALA A 35 5.20 15.39 11.96
CA ALA A 35 6.46 16.11 11.93
C ALA A 35 6.46 17.23 10.87
N VAL A 36 5.87 17.00 9.69
CA VAL A 36 5.73 18.05 8.66
C VAL A 36 4.77 19.15 9.10
N GLU A 37 3.61 18.78 9.63
CA GLU A 37 2.57 19.72 10.07
C GLU A 37 3.03 20.60 11.24
N LEU A 38 3.84 20.05 12.15
CA LEU A 38 4.44 20.78 13.26
C LEU A 38 5.72 21.54 12.89
N GLY A 39 6.16 21.50 11.63
CA GLY A 39 7.40 22.15 11.17
C GLY A 39 8.67 21.53 11.76
N ARG A 40 8.62 20.25 12.16
CA ARG A 40 9.72 19.48 12.78
C ARG A 40 10.41 18.50 11.82
N ALA A 41 9.92 18.40 10.58
CA ALA A 41 10.49 17.52 9.57
C ALA A 41 11.71 18.15 8.88
N ASP A 42 12.84 17.43 8.92
CA ASP A 42 13.96 17.69 8.02
C ASP A 42 13.67 17.17 6.61
N GLN A 43 14.57 17.48 5.66
CA GLN A 43 14.40 17.05 4.27
C GLN A 43 14.23 15.52 4.14
N ALA A 44 15.01 14.75 4.92
CA ALA A 44 14.91 13.30 4.92
C ALA A 44 13.51 12.80 5.32
N LYS A 45 12.91 13.37 6.38
CA LYS A 45 11.53 13.02 6.78
C LYS A 45 10.50 13.43 5.73
N GLN A 46 10.70 14.55 5.04
CA GLN A 46 9.81 14.98 3.96
C GLN A 46 9.88 14.03 2.76
N ASP A 47 11.08 13.63 2.37
CA ASP A 47 11.29 12.66 1.29
C ASP A 47 10.72 11.30 1.66
N GLN A 48 10.92 10.87 2.92
CA GLN A 48 10.34 9.63 3.45
C GLN A 48 8.80 9.68 3.43
N LEU A 49 8.20 10.79 3.86
CA LEU A 49 6.75 10.98 3.81
C LEU A 49 6.21 10.87 2.38
N LYS A 50 6.93 11.48 1.41
CA LYS A 50 6.56 11.42 0.00
C LYS A 50 6.65 9.98 -0.53
N ALA A 51 7.72 9.25 -0.19
CA ALA A 51 7.89 7.85 -0.59
C ALA A 51 6.75 6.97 -0.06
N TRP A 52 6.39 7.10 1.22
CA TRP A 52 5.27 6.35 1.79
C TRP A 52 3.91 6.72 1.19
N LYS A 53 3.68 8.00 0.88
CA LYS A 53 2.45 8.45 0.22
C LYS A 53 2.33 7.89 -1.21
N ASN A 54 3.43 7.84 -1.96
CA ASN A 54 3.47 7.21 -3.29
C ASN A 54 3.23 5.71 -3.17
N TYR A 55 3.93 5.01 -2.29
CA TYR A 55 3.69 3.58 -2.02
C TYR A 55 2.22 3.28 -1.70
N ARG A 56 1.59 4.12 -0.87
CA ARG A 56 0.17 3.98 -0.55
C ARG A 56 -0.76 4.19 -1.75
N LEU A 57 -0.37 5.04 -2.70
CA LEU A 57 -1.07 5.24 -3.97
C LEU A 57 -0.87 4.03 -4.90
N ASP A 58 0.36 3.52 -5.02
CA ASP A 58 0.65 2.31 -5.81
C ASP A 58 -0.21 1.12 -5.31
N LEU A 59 -0.43 1.00 -3.99
CA LEU A 59 -1.34 0.01 -3.41
C LEU A 59 -2.82 0.20 -3.80
N VAL A 60 -3.26 1.43 -4.09
CA VAL A 60 -4.63 1.70 -4.60
C VAL A 60 -4.78 1.21 -6.03
N GLU A 61 -3.71 1.29 -6.82
CA GLU A 61 -3.68 0.94 -8.24
C GLU A 61 -3.46 -0.57 -8.47
N VAL A 62 -3.13 -1.35 -7.42
CA VAL A 62 -2.98 -2.81 -7.49
C VAL A 62 -4.13 -3.53 -8.21
N PRO A 63 -5.43 -3.23 -7.96
CA PRO A 63 -6.53 -3.86 -8.68
C PRO A 63 -6.59 -3.55 -10.18
N GLU A 64 -5.89 -2.51 -10.65
CA GLU A 64 -5.81 -2.12 -12.05
C GLU A 64 -4.71 -2.88 -12.82
N GLN A 65 -3.87 -3.64 -12.12
CA GLN A 65 -2.83 -4.45 -12.74
C GLN A 65 -3.39 -5.56 -13.64
N ALA A 66 -2.70 -5.79 -14.76
CA ALA A 66 -3.00 -6.93 -15.62
C ALA A 66 -2.75 -8.24 -14.86
N GLY A 67 -3.78 -9.09 -14.77
CA GLY A 67 -3.69 -10.38 -14.08
C GLY A 67 -4.24 -10.36 -12.65
N TYR A 68 -4.67 -9.22 -12.12
CA TYR A 68 -5.38 -9.16 -10.85
C TYR A 68 -6.67 -10.02 -10.88
N PRO A 69 -7.00 -10.77 -9.81
CA PRO A 69 -6.25 -10.97 -8.56
C PRO A 69 -5.28 -12.18 -8.59
N ALA A 70 -5.09 -12.83 -9.74
CA ALA A 70 -4.33 -14.08 -9.84
C ALA A 70 -2.82 -13.89 -9.88
N THR A 71 -2.34 -12.77 -10.44
CA THR A 71 -0.93 -12.38 -10.48
C THR A 71 -0.86 -10.91 -10.11
N ILE A 72 -0.14 -10.59 -9.04
CA ILE A 72 -0.02 -9.25 -8.49
C ILE A 72 1.45 -8.93 -8.32
N ASP A 73 1.89 -7.82 -8.88
CA ASP A 73 3.20 -7.22 -8.62
C ASP A 73 3.06 -6.25 -7.45
N TRP A 74 3.43 -6.71 -6.26
CA TRP A 74 3.28 -5.91 -5.05
C TRP A 74 4.34 -4.81 -5.02
N PRO A 75 3.96 -3.53 -4.81
CA PRO A 75 4.94 -2.47 -4.68
C PRO A 75 5.85 -2.76 -3.46
N ALA A 76 7.11 -2.33 -3.54
CA ALA A 76 8.05 -2.48 -2.44
C ALA A 76 7.87 -1.34 -1.43
N PRO A 77 7.79 -1.61 -0.12
CA PRO A 77 7.73 -0.56 0.89
C PRO A 77 9.04 0.26 0.88
N PRO A 78 8.97 1.58 1.13
CA PRO A 78 10.14 2.43 1.34
C PRO A 78 10.99 1.97 2.53
N ALA A 79 12.29 2.27 2.49
CA ALA A 79 13.27 1.92 3.53
C ALA A 79 13.17 2.76 4.80
#